data_AF-A0AAD7SBH7-F1
#
_entry.id   AF-A0AAD7SBH7-F1
#
_cell.length_a   1.000
_cell.length_b   1.000
_cell.length_c   1.000
_cell.angle_alpha   90.00
_cell.angle_beta   90.00
_cell.angle_gamma   90.00
#
_symmetry.space_group_name_H-M   'P 1'
#
loop_
_entity.id
_entity.type
_entity.pdbx_description
1 polymer ?
#
loop_
_entity_poly.entity_id
_entity_poly.type
_entity_poly.pdbx_seq_one_letter_code
_entity_poly.pdbx_strand_id
1 'polypeptide(L)'
;MSLYTEVLLRTRYRDYLAEERRKKELEAKAWKRKAAEDDLEELRKRKKTMLEVSQVLTREADKTAEEAEAKSGTKMAELISKSNILRKGSKKKLAELEIIEKEIEAKGAELRKIE
;
A
#
# COMPACT_ATOMS: atom_id res chain seq x y z
N MET A 1 -17.76 49.35 33.86
CA MET A 1 -17.43 48.83 32.51
C MET A 1 -18.63 49.10 31.60
N SER A 2 -18.41 49.56 30.37
CA SER A 2 -19.50 49.89 29.43
C SER A 2 -20.06 48.62 28.77
N LEU A 3 -21.37 48.54 28.53
CA LEU A 3 -22.03 47.46 27.78
C LEU A 3 -21.31 47.11 26.46
N TYR A 4 -20.71 48.11 25.81
CA TYR A 4 -19.92 47.94 24.59
C TYR A 4 -18.68 47.04 24.79
N THR A 5 -18.01 47.15 25.93
CA THR A 5 -16.81 46.34 26.23
C THR A 5 -17.15 44.87 26.46
N GLU A 6 -18.29 44.57 27.06
CA GLU A 6 -18.75 43.19 27.29
C GLU A 6 -19.15 42.50 25.98
N VAL A 7 -19.86 43.21 25.10
CA VAL A 7 -20.22 42.71 23.76
C VAL A 7 -18.97 42.43 22.92
N LEU A 8 -17.97 43.32 22.95
CA LEU A 8 -16.71 43.13 22.22
C LEU A 8 -15.94 41.89 22.73
N LEU A 9 -15.85 41.71 24.05
CA LEU A 9 -15.22 40.54 24.66
C LEU A 9 -15.94 39.24 24.28
N ARG A 10 -17.27 39.24 24.29
CA ARG A 10 -18.07 38.07 23.90
C ARG A 10 -17.88 37.72 22.42
N THR A 11 -17.84 38.71 21.53
CA THR A 11 -17.57 38.48 20.10
C THR A 11 -16.17 37.90 19.88
N ARG A 12 -15.14 38.52 20.47
CA ARG A 12 -13.76 38.00 20.38
C ARG A 12 -13.63 36.56 20.88
N TYR A 13 -14.32 36.24 21.98
CA TYR A 13 -14.32 34.88 22.51
C TYR A 13 -15.01 33.88 21.57
N ARG A 14 -16.11 34.27 20.92
CA ARG A 14 -16.77 33.43 19.90
C ARG A 14 -15.87 33.20 18.69
N ASP A 15 -15.17 34.24 18.23
CA ASP A 15 -14.22 34.13 17.11
C ASP A 15 -13.06 33.21 17.46
N TYR A 16 -12.49 33.34 18.66
CA TYR A 16 -11.46 32.43 19.17
C TYR A 16 -11.93 30.97 19.19
N LEU A 17 -13.14 30.71 19.71
CA LEU A 17 -13.70 29.35 19.72
C LEU A 17 -13.93 28.80 18.30
N ALA A 18 -14.34 29.64 17.36
CA ALA A 18 -14.49 29.24 15.96
C ALA A 18 -13.13 28.91 15.32
N GLU A 19 -12.10 29.69 15.62
CA GLU A 19 -10.74 29.45 15.15
C GLU A 19 -10.16 28.13 15.72
N GLU A 20 -10.36 27.89 17.02
CA GLU A 20 -9.98 26.62 17.68
C GLU A 20 -10.65 25.41 17.03
N ARG A 21 -11.95 25.49 16.72
CA ARG A 21 -12.67 24.42 16.03
C ARG A 21 -12.09 24.19 14.64
N ARG A 22 -11.84 25.26 13.88
CA ARG A 22 -11.25 25.19 12.55
C ARG A 22 -9.85 24.57 12.57
N LYS A 23 -9.01 24.92 13.55
CA LYS A 23 -7.68 24.31 13.72
C LYS A 23 -7.78 22.81 13.94
N LYS A 24 -8.64 22.37 14.85
CA LYS A 24 -8.87 20.93 15.12
C LYS A 24 -9.38 20.18 13.90
N GLU A 25 -10.29 20.78 13.13
CA GLU A 25 -10.77 20.19 11.88
C GLU A 25 -9.66 20.03 10.83
N LEU A 26 -8.80 21.05 10.68
CA LEU A 26 -7.65 20.99 9.77
C LEU A 26 -6.63 19.94 10.22
N GLU A 27 -6.32 19.87 11.50
CA GLU A 27 -5.43 18.85 12.07
C GLU A 27 -5.99 17.44 11.85
N ALA A 28 -7.29 17.23 12.10
CA ALA A 28 -7.93 15.94 11.86
C ALA A 28 -7.91 15.55 10.39
N LYS A 29 -8.11 16.49 9.46
CA LYS A 29 -7.99 16.25 8.01
C LYS A 29 -6.55 15.89 7.63
N ALA A 30 -5.56 16.66 8.11
CA ALA A 30 -4.15 16.41 7.84
C ALA A 30 -3.70 15.04 8.36
N TRP A 31 -4.16 14.65 9.56
CA TRP A 31 -3.88 13.34 10.11
C TRP A 31 -4.48 12.20 9.27
N LYS A 32 -5.76 12.33 8.86
CA LYS A 32 -6.41 11.35 7.97
C LYS A 32 -5.68 11.19 6.65
N ARG A 33 -5.27 12.32 6.05
CA ARG A 33 -4.51 12.33 4.80
C ARG A 33 -3.17 11.63 4.97
N LYS A 34 -2.42 11.97 6.02
CA LYS A 34 -1.13 11.34 6.31
C LYS A 34 -1.26 9.84 6.52
N ALA A 35 -2.23 9.40 7.32
CA ALA A 35 -2.47 7.97 7.54
C ALA A 35 -2.76 7.22 6.22
N ALA A 36 -3.57 7.83 5.33
CA ALA A 36 -3.85 7.26 4.03
C ALA A 36 -2.63 7.27 3.08
N GLU A 37 -1.75 8.27 3.17
CA GLU A 37 -0.47 8.31 2.43
C GLU A 37 0.50 7.23 2.93
N ASP A 38 0.61 7.05 4.25
CA ASP A 38 1.45 6.02 4.89
C ASP A 38 1.00 4.60 4.48
N ASP A 39 -0.32 4.33 4.53
CA ASP A 39 -0.92 3.07 4.06
C ASP A 39 -0.57 2.78 2.58
N LEU A 40 -0.63 3.82 1.74
CA LEU A 40 -0.39 3.70 0.31
C LEU A 40 1.10 3.46 0.02
N GLU A 41 1.99 4.04 0.84
CA GLU A 41 3.42 3.74 0.80
C GLU A 41 3.70 2.27 1.16
N GLU A 42 3.04 1.75 2.21
CA GLU A 42 3.17 0.34 2.60
C GLU A 42 2.72 -0.61 1.48
N LEU A 43 1.57 -0.34 0.85
CA LEU A 43 1.10 -1.14 -0.28
C LEU A 43 2.07 -1.11 -1.46
N ARG A 44 2.67 0.06 -1.77
CA ARG A 44 3.69 0.17 -2.83
C ARG A 44 4.95 -0.62 -2.50
N LYS A 45 5.40 -0.60 -1.24
CA LYS A 45 6.52 -1.44 -0.78
C LYS A 45 6.20 -2.92 -0.96
N ARG A 46 5.01 -3.34 -0.51
CA ARG A 46 4.55 -4.73 -0.66
C ARG A 46 4.50 -5.13 -2.14
N LYS A 47 3.92 -4.31 -3.02
CA LYS A 47 3.91 -4.52 -4.48
C LYS A 47 5.32 -4.78 -5.02
N LYS A 48 6.28 -3.93 -4.67
CA LYS A 48 7.67 -4.09 -5.11
C LYS A 48 8.25 -5.43 -4.67
N THR A 49 8.11 -5.78 -3.38
CA THR A 49 8.60 -7.06 -2.85
C THR A 49 7.93 -8.26 -3.54
N MET A 50 6.61 -8.20 -3.77
CA MET A 50 5.88 -9.26 -4.48
C MET A 50 6.40 -9.48 -5.90
N LEU A 51 6.66 -8.38 -6.62
CA LEU A 51 7.22 -8.42 -7.96
C LEU A 51 8.62 -9.05 -7.95
N GLU A 52 9.50 -8.60 -7.06
CA GLU A 52 10.86 -9.14 -6.90
C GLU A 52 10.84 -10.64 -6.59
N VAL A 53 10.00 -11.07 -5.65
CA VAL A 53 9.84 -12.49 -5.30
C VAL A 53 9.34 -13.30 -6.50
N SER A 54 8.35 -12.78 -7.26
CA SER A 54 7.85 -13.47 -8.45
C SER A 54 8.94 -13.65 -9.51
N GLN A 55 9.79 -12.64 -9.72
CA GLN A 55 10.91 -12.69 -10.65
C GLN A 55 11.98 -13.68 -10.21
N VAL A 56 12.32 -13.72 -8.91
CA VAL A 56 13.27 -14.71 -8.36
C VAL A 56 12.73 -16.13 -8.56
N LEU A 57 11.47 -16.38 -8.22
CA LEU A 57 10.84 -17.69 -8.41
C LEU A 57 10.84 -18.13 -9.88
N THR A 58 10.58 -17.22 -10.82
CA THR A 58 10.65 -17.52 -12.26
C THR A 58 12.08 -17.86 -12.67
N ARG A 59 13.08 -17.06 -12.28
CA ARG A 59 14.49 -17.32 -12.59
C ARG A 59 14.99 -18.65 -12.04
N GLU A 60 14.63 -18.96 -10.79
CA GLU A 60 14.98 -20.25 -10.18
C GLU A 60 14.28 -21.41 -10.89
N ALA A 61 13.03 -21.22 -11.33
CA ALA A 61 12.30 -22.23 -12.08
C ALA A 61 12.96 -22.50 -13.45
N ASP A 62 13.39 -21.46 -14.15
CA ASP A 62 14.06 -21.56 -15.45
C ASP A 62 15.42 -22.25 -15.28
N LYS A 63 16.22 -21.83 -14.30
CA LYS A 63 17.50 -22.50 -13.96
C LYS A 63 17.30 -23.98 -13.63
N THR A 64 16.29 -24.31 -12.83
CA THR A 64 15.99 -25.70 -12.47
C THR A 64 15.54 -26.52 -13.69
N ALA A 65 14.83 -25.90 -14.64
CA ALA A 65 14.43 -26.55 -15.88
C ALA A 65 15.64 -26.82 -16.80
N GLU A 66 16.52 -25.84 -16.98
CA GLU A 66 17.79 -26.01 -17.72
C GLU A 66 18.66 -27.12 -17.10
N GLU A 67 18.79 -27.15 -15.77
CA GLU A 67 19.50 -28.22 -15.07
C GLU A 67 18.88 -29.59 -15.33
N ALA A 68 17.55 -29.68 -15.51
CA ALA A 68 16.86 -30.93 -15.79
C ALA A 68 17.19 -31.47 -17.18
N GLU A 69 17.38 -30.61 -18.18
CA GLU A 69 17.74 -31.00 -19.56
C GLU A 69 19.09 -31.74 -19.61
N ALA A 70 20.00 -31.40 -18.71
CA ALA A 70 21.31 -32.06 -18.58
C ALA A 70 21.29 -33.34 -17.72
N LYS A 71 20.12 -33.78 -17.23
CA LYS A 71 19.95 -34.98 -16.39
C LYS A 71 18.99 -35.97 -17.06
N SER A 72 19.00 -37.21 -16.58
CA SER A 72 18.11 -38.26 -17.07
C SER A 72 17.47 -39.03 -15.91
N GLY A 73 16.39 -39.76 -16.21
CA GLY A 73 15.68 -40.61 -15.26
C GLY A 73 15.07 -39.82 -14.09
N THR A 74 15.14 -40.40 -12.89
CA THR A 74 14.49 -39.87 -11.68
C THR A 74 14.96 -38.45 -11.33
N LYS A 75 16.25 -38.15 -11.53
CA LYS A 75 16.83 -36.83 -11.22
C LYS A 75 16.22 -35.72 -12.10
N MET A 76 15.98 -36.02 -13.38
CA MET A 76 15.29 -35.11 -14.30
C MET A 76 13.85 -34.86 -13.83
N ALA A 77 13.12 -35.91 -13.48
CA ALA A 77 11.74 -35.79 -13.01
C ALA A 77 11.62 -34.95 -11.72
N GLU A 78 12.55 -35.12 -10.77
CA GLU A 78 12.62 -34.31 -9.54
C GLU A 78 12.81 -32.82 -9.85
N LEU A 79 13.75 -32.49 -10.75
CA LEU A 79 14.04 -31.11 -11.14
C LEU A 79 12.86 -30.47 -11.88
N ILE A 80 12.21 -31.20 -12.80
CA ILE A 80 10.99 -30.73 -13.48
C ILE A 80 9.88 -30.45 -12.47
N SER A 81 9.66 -31.35 -11.51
CA SER A 81 8.66 -31.16 -10.45
C SER A 81 8.96 -29.90 -9.62
N LYS A 82 10.23 -29.71 -9.23
CA LYS A 82 10.68 -28.51 -8.50
C LYS A 82 10.46 -27.23 -9.31
N SER A 83 10.83 -27.22 -10.59
CA SER A 83 10.58 -26.08 -11.49
C SER A 83 9.08 -25.74 -11.57
N ASN A 84 8.22 -26.75 -11.70
CA ASN A 84 6.78 -26.55 -11.74
C ASN A 84 6.21 -25.97 -10.44
N ILE A 85 6.71 -26.39 -9.28
CA ILE A 85 6.34 -25.81 -7.98
C ILE A 85 6.71 -24.32 -7.93
N LEU A 86 7.93 -23.97 -8.36
CA LEU A 86 8.40 -22.58 -8.39
C LEU A 86 7.55 -21.73 -9.35
N ARG A 87 7.22 -22.23 -10.55
CA ARG A 87 6.31 -21.56 -11.50
C ARG A 87 4.93 -21.33 -10.90
N LYS A 88 4.39 -22.33 -10.18
CA LYS A 88 3.09 -22.19 -9.48
C LYS A 88 3.17 -21.15 -8.36
N GLY A 89 4.29 -21.10 -7.63
CA GLY A 89 4.57 -20.05 -6.64
C GLY A 89 4.59 -18.66 -7.26
N SER A 90 5.32 -18.48 -8.37
CA SER A 90 5.40 -17.21 -9.11
C SER A 90 4.02 -16.75 -9.57
N LYS A 91 3.22 -17.64 -10.18
CA LYS A 91 1.84 -17.35 -10.58
C LYS A 91 0.96 -16.87 -9.42
N LYS A 92 1.07 -17.51 -8.24
CA LYS A 92 0.35 -17.06 -7.04
C LYS A 92 0.76 -15.66 -6.62
N LYS A 93 2.07 -15.35 -6.65
CA LYS A 93 2.59 -14.02 -6.30
C LYS A 93 2.15 -12.95 -7.28
N LEU A 94 2.02 -13.26 -8.57
CA LEU A 94 1.45 -12.35 -9.56
C LEU A 94 -0.05 -12.10 -9.33
N ALA A 95 -0.83 -13.14 -9.00
CA ALA A 95 -2.25 -12.97 -8.67
C ALA A 95 -2.46 -12.12 -7.41
N GLU A 96 -1.65 -12.33 -6.37
CA GLU A 96 -1.61 -11.46 -5.18
C GLU A 96 -1.21 -10.01 -5.53
N LEU A 97 -0.29 -9.82 -6.48
CA LEU A 97 0.13 -8.50 -6.95
C LEU A 97 -1.00 -7.75 -7.66
N GLU A 98 -1.81 -8.42 -8.49
CA GLU A 98 -2.98 -7.82 -9.12
C GLU A 98 -4.01 -7.31 -8.09
N ILE A 99 -4.16 -8.02 -6.97
CA ILE A 99 -5.03 -7.59 -5.87
C ILE A 99 -4.48 -6.30 -5.23
N ILE A 100 -3.17 -6.27 -4.93
CA ILE A 100 -2.53 -5.08 -4.35
C ILE A 100 -2.60 -3.89 -5.31
N GLU A 101 -2.48 -4.10 -6.62
CA GLU A 101 -2.63 -3.01 -7.60
C GLU A 101 -4.02 -2.39 -7.54
N LYS A 102 -5.07 -3.21 -7.45
CA LYS A 102 -6.45 -2.72 -7.27
C LYS A 102 -6.63 -1.98 -5.94
N GLU A 103 -6.02 -2.47 -4.86
CA GLU A 103 -6.05 -1.80 -3.56
C GLU A 103 -5.34 -0.43 -3.59
N ILE A 104 -4.20 -0.32 -4.27
CA ILE A 104 -3.48 0.95 -4.47
C ILE A 104 -4.34 1.93 -5.28
N GLU A 105 -4.99 1.46 -6.35
CA GLU A 105 -5.88 2.30 -7.15
C GLU A 105 -7.08 2.80 -6.35
N ALA A 106 -7.72 1.91 -5.59
CA ALA A 106 -8.85 2.23 -4.72
C ALA A 106 -8.46 3.25 -3.65
N LYS A 107 -7.41 2.98 -2.86
CA LYS A 107 -6.92 3.92 -1.83
C LYS A 107 -6.43 5.23 -2.45
N GLY A 108 -5.80 5.20 -3.62
CA GLY A 108 -5.39 6.41 -4.33
C GLY A 108 -6.57 7.25 -4.83
N ALA A 109 -7.70 6.62 -5.16
CA ALA A 109 -8.95 7.31 -5.46
C ALA A 109 -9.60 7.90 -4.20
N GLU A 110 -9.56 7.19 -3.07
CA GLU A 110 -10.04 7.69 -1.77
C GLU A 110 -9.24 8.88 -1.28
N LEU A 111 -7.90 8.82 -1.37
CA LEU A 111 -7.01 9.90 -0.97
C LEU A 111 -7.30 11.20 -1.74
N ARG A 112 -7.62 11.09 -3.04
CA ARG A 112 -8.01 12.25 -3.87
C ARG A 112 -9.32 12.90 -3.45
N LYS A 113 -10.17 12.20 -2.67
CA LYS A 113 -11.42 12.74 -2.12
C LYS A 113 -11.22 13.39 -0.75
N ILE A 114 -10.07 13.20 -0.11
CA ILE A 114 -9.70 13.89 1.13
C ILE A 114 -9.20 15.29 0.75
N GLU A 115 -10.15 16.18 0.44
CA GLU A 115 -9.95 17.64 0.34
C GLU A 115 -9.97 18.32 1.71
#